data_AF-A0A9R0X222-F1
#
_entry.id   AF-A0A9R0X222-F1
#
_cell.length_a   1.000
_cell.length_b   1.000
_cell.length_c   1.000
_cell.angle_alpha   90.00
_cell.angle_beta   90.00
_cell.angle_gamma   90.00
#
_symmetry.space_group_name_H-M   'P 1'
#
loop_
_entity.id
_entity.type
_entity.pdbx_description
1 polymer ?
#
loop_
_entity_poly.entity_id
_entity_poly.type
_entity_poly.pdbx_seq_one_letter_code
_entity_poly.pdbx_strand_id
1 'polypeptide(L)'
;MDLLDAGHRHSSELPAAGADMEGASVLPLSGAAYQPYVSELLSFSIERLHKEPELLRVDGERVRRQMQEVAVENYAAFIAASEALSFVRAQLEGFDKHLEALVEEIPNLTSGCTEFVESAHQILEERKLNQTLLANHSTLLDLLEIPQLMDTCIRNGNYDEALDLEAFVSKISKLHPDLPVIQGLAAEVKKTIQSLISQLLQKLRSNIQLPECLRIVAHLRRIGVFSESELCLQGSLAFWDS
;
A
#
# COMPACT_ATOMS: atom_id res chain seq x y z
N MET A 1 -10.62 7.45 -22.55
CA MET A 1 -11.45 7.89 -23.69
C MET A 1 -12.81 7.26 -23.47
N ASP A 2 -13.72 8.09 -22.96
CA ASP A 2 -15.19 7.96 -22.97
C ASP A 2 -15.84 6.76 -22.26
N LEU A 3 -16.04 6.94 -20.96
CA LEU A 3 -17.14 6.31 -20.20
C LEU A 3 -18.12 7.43 -19.83
N LEU A 4 -19.14 7.64 -20.65
CA LEU A 4 -20.22 8.62 -20.42
C LEU A 4 -21.56 7.97 -20.76
N ASP A 5 -22.46 8.09 -19.78
CA ASP A 5 -23.90 8.19 -19.92
C ASP A 5 -24.74 6.90 -20.03
N ALA A 6 -25.14 6.39 -18.86
CA ALA A 6 -26.31 5.54 -18.69
C ALA A 6 -27.16 6.04 -17.50
N GLY A 7 -27.60 7.30 -17.58
CA GLY A 7 -28.59 7.88 -16.68
C GLY A 7 -30.01 7.70 -17.22
N HIS A 8 -30.60 6.51 -17.06
CA HIS A 8 -32.02 6.31 -17.36
C HIS A 8 -32.88 6.84 -16.19
N ARG A 9 -33.01 8.17 -16.08
CA ARG A 9 -34.05 8.79 -15.25
C ARG A 9 -35.39 8.62 -15.95
N HIS A 10 -36.15 7.60 -15.53
CA HIS A 10 -37.59 7.54 -15.77
C HIS A 10 -38.25 8.61 -14.90
N SER A 11 -38.38 9.83 -15.44
CA SER A 11 -39.19 10.87 -14.83
C SER A 11 -40.66 10.42 -14.90
N SER A 12 -41.18 9.94 -13.78
CA SER A 12 -42.62 9.75 -13.60
C SER A 12 -43.26 11.14 -13.52
N GLU A 13 -43.68 11.68 -14.67
CA GLU A 13 -44.55 12.85 -14.74
C GLU A 13 -45.92 12.48 -14.15
N LEU A 14 -46.14 12.89 -12.90
CA LEU A 14 -47.47 13.09 -12.33
C LEU A 14 -48.12 14.28 -13.04
N PRO A 15 -49.34 14.16 -13.60
CA PRO A 15 -50.03 15.35 -14.07
C PRO A 15 -50.54 16.14 -12.87
N ALA A 16 -49.96 17.32 -12.70
CA ALA A 16 -50.35 18.33 -11.74
C ALA A 16 -51.82 18.73 -11.94
N ALA A 17 -52.62 18.55 -10.90
CA ALA A 17 -53.94 19.16 -10.80
C ALA A 17 -53.78 20.66 -10.53
N GLY A 18 -53.56 21.43 -11.60
CA GLY A 18 -53.66 22.88 -11.61
C GLY A 18 -55.00 23.30 -12.21
N ALA A 19 -55.75 24.08 -11.43
CA ALA A 19 -56.97 24.74 -11.86
C ALA A 19 -56.67 25.74 -12.98
N ASP A 20 -57.50 25.74 -14.03
CA ASP A 20 -57.86 26.95 -14.78
C ASP A 20 -59.28 26.76 -15.34
N MET A 21 -60.21 27.50 -14.74
CA MET A 21 -61.55 27.77 -15.29
C MET A 21 -61.41 28.86 -16.33
N GLU A 22 -61.64 28.52 -17.61
CA GLU A 22 -62.37 29.30 -18.62
C GLU A 22 -62.03 28.79 -20.03
N GLY A 23 -63.05 28.36 -20.80
CA GLY A 23 -62.89 28.11 -22.23
C GLY A 23 -63.70 26.92 -22.79
N ALA A 24 -64.85 27.25 -23.39
CA ALA A 24 -65.46 26.55 -24.52
C ALA A 24 -65.56 25.01 -24.49
N SER A 25 -66.67 24.50 -23.94
CA SER A 25 -67.56 23.49 -24.55
C SER A 25 -66.97 22.45 -25.53
N VAL A 26 -65.95 21.68 -25.12
CA VAL A 26 -65.67 20.39 -25.77
C VAL A 26 -66.34 19.33 -24.90
N LEU A 27 -67.48 18.83 -25.35
CA LEU A 27 -68.19 17.73 -24.69
C LEU A 27 -67.20 16.55 -24.53
N PRO A 28 -66.96 16.05 -23.31
CA PRO A 28 -66.02 14.93 -23.05
C PRO A 28 -66.50 13.57 -23.61
N LEU A 29 -67.53 13.57 -24.45
CA LEU A 29 -68.25 12.39 -24.94
C LEU A 29 -67.49 11.58 -26.01
N SER A 30 -66.32 12.05 -26.48
CA SER A 30 -65.53 11.40 -27.53
C SER A 30 -64.37 10.52 -27.02
N GLY A 31 -64.26 10.31 -25.71
CA GLY A 31 -63.32 9.31 -25.17
C GLY A 31 -63.84 7.89 -25.40
N ALA A 32 -62.97 6.94 -25.74
CA ALA A 32 -63.33 5.53 -25.98
C ALA A 32 -64.10 4.88 -24.81
N ALA A 33 -63.89 5.38 -23.59
CA ALA A 33 -64.58 4.93 -22.38
C ALA A 33 -66.07 5.34 -22.33
N TYR A 34 -66.50 6.38 -23.05
CA TYR A 34 -67.87 6.92 -23.00
C TYR A 34 -68.75 6.46 -24.18
N GLN A 35 -68.16 5.82 -25.20
CA GLN A 35 -68.87 5.27 -26.37
C GLN A 35 -70.01 4.27 -26.05
N PRO A 36 -69.87 3.32 -25.09
CA PRO A 36 -70.97 2.42 -24.75
C PRO A 36 -72.16 3.18 -24.14
N TYR A 37 -71.87 4.17 -23.30
CA TYR A 37 -72.89 5.02 -22.68
C TYR A 37 -73.60 5.91 -23.71
N VAL A 38 -72.87 6.47 -24.69
CA VAL A 38 -73.45 7.23 -25.81
C VAL A 38 -74.35 6.34 -26.68
N SER A 39 -73.95 5.10 -26.93
CA SER A 39 -74.77 4.13 -27.68
C SER A 39 -76.06 3.76 -26.95
N GLU A 40 -76.00 3.67 -25.61
CA GLU A 40 -77.15 3.45 -24.76
C GLU A 40 -78.11 4.65 -24.75
N LEU A 41 -77.57 5.88 -24.71
CA LEU A 41 -78.33 7.13 -24.78
C LEU A 41 -79.15 7.26 -26.08
N LEU A 42 -78.57 6.82 -27.21
CA LEU A 42 -79.22 6.80 -28.52
C LEU A 42 -80.33 5.75 -28.63
N SER A 43 -80.36 4.77 -27.72
CA SER A 43 -81.38 3.73 -27.65
C SER A 43 -82.58 4.09 -26.76
N PHE A 44 -82.51 5.22 -26.03
CA PHE A 44 -83.56 5.65 -25.10
C PHE A 44 -84.70 6.40 -25.79
N SER A 45 -85.91 6.29 -25.24
CA SER A 45 -87.05 7.11 -25.66
C SER A 45 -86.86 8.58 -25.25
N ILE A 46 -87.45 9.50 -26.00
CA ILE A 46 -87.32 10.96 -25.76
C ILE A 46 -87.72 11.36 -24.33
N GLU A 47 -88.68 10.65 -23.73
CA GLU A 47 -89.14 10.88 -22.35
C GLU A 47 -88.11 10.44 -21.30
N ARG A 48 -87.36 9.36 -21.56
CA ARG A 48 -86.26 8.90 -20.70
C ARG A 48 -85.05 9.81 -20.84
N LEU A 49 -84.72 10.25 -22.06
CA LEU A 49 -83.63 11.19 -22.31
C LEU A 49 -83.87 12.55 -21.62
N HIS A 50 -85.13 13.00 -21.54
CA HIS A 50 -85.48 14.22 -20.81
C HIS A 50 -85.32 14.09 -19.29
N LYS A 51 -85.48 12.89 -18.72
CA LYS A 51 -85.30 12.61 -17.29
C LYS A 51 -83.85 12.23 -16.93
N GLU A 52 -83.07 11.78 -17.89
CA GLU A 52 -81.66 11.40 -17.75
C GLU A 52 -80.76 12.48 -17.09
N PRO A 53 -80.80 13.78 -17.47
CA PRO A 53 -79.95 14.78 -16.83
C PRO A 53 -80.28 14.96 -15.34
N GLU A 54 -81.55 14.88 -14.97
CA GLU A 54 -81.95 14.90 -13.55
C GLU A 54 -81.52 13.63 -12.83
N LEU A 55 -81.60 12.46 -13.48
CA LEU A 55 -81.12 11.19 -12.93
C LEU A 55 -79.61 11.23 -12.66
N LEU A 56 -78.82 11.71 -13.63
CA LEU A 56 -77.37 11.88 -13.50
C LEU A 56 -77.00 12.92 -12.45
N ARG A 57 -77.78 14.00 -12.34
CA ARG A 57 -77.59 15.00 -11.29
C ARG A 57 -77.78 14.37 -9.91
N VAL A 58 -78.86 13.61 -9.73
CA VAL A 58 -79.15 12.90 -8.48
C VAL A 58 -78.09 11.84 -8.18
N ASP A 59 -77.65 11.09 -9.17
CA ASP A 59 -76.60 10.08 -9.00
C ASP A 59 -75.23 10.70 -8.70
N GLY A 60 -74.88 11.78 -9.40
CA GLY A 60 -73.66 12.55 -9.13
C GLY A 60 -73.67 13.15 -7.72
N GLU A 61 -74.80 13.70 -7.27
CA GLU A 61 -74.98 14.16 -5.90
C GLU A 61 -74.87 13.01 -4.88
N ARG A 62 -75.38 11.82 -5.22
CA ARG A 62 -75.26 10.60 -4.40
C ARG A 62 -73.81 10.14 -4.27
N VAL A 63 -73.09 9.98 -5.38
CA VAL A 63 -71.68 9.57 -5.39
C VAL A 63 -70.82 10.59 -4.66
N ARG A 64 -71.07 11.89 -4.87
CA ARG A 64 -70.37 12.95 -4.14
C ARG A 64 -70.62 12.86 -2.63
N ARG A 65 -71.85 12.59 -2.20
CA ARG A 65 -72.19 12.41 -0.78
C ARG A 65 -71.51 11.17 -0.20
N GLN A 66 -71.53 10.04 -0.92
CA GLN A 66 -70.84 8.82 -0.51
C GLN A 66 -69.32 9.02 -0.41
N MET A 67 -68.72 9.72 -1.36
CA MET A 67 -67.29 10.06 -1.31
C MET A 67 -66.97 10.96 -0.12
N GLN A 68 -67.83 11.94 0.18
CA GLN A 68 -67.67 12.81 1.35
C GLN A 68 -67.83 12.02 2.66
N GLU A 69 -68.82 11.14 2.75
CA GLU A 69 -69.03 10.27 3.91
C GLU A 69 -67.83 9.38 4.15
N VAL A 70 -67.36 8.65 3.12
CA VAL A 70 -66.16 7.81 3.21
C VAL A 70 -64.92 8.63 3.56
N ALA A 71 -64.75 9.81 2.97
CA ALA A 71 -63.62 10.69 3.25
C ALA A 71 -63.65 11.25 4.68
N VAL A 72 -64.84 11.55 5.24
CA VAL A 72 -64.99 12.02 6.62
C VAL A 72 -64.80 10.87 7.60
N GLU A 73 -65.38 9.70 7.32
CA GLU A 73 -65.23 8.49 8.14
C GLU A 73 -63.77 8.03 8.20
N ASN A 74 -63.04 8.12 7.08
CA ASN A 74 -61.66 7.63 6.96
C ASN A 74 -60.61 8.75 6.90
N TYR A 75 -60.98 9.98 7.25
CA TYR A 75 -60.07 11.14 7.28
C TYR A 75 -58.81 10.88 8.12
N ALA A 76 -58.98 10.25 9.28
CA ALA A 76 -57.87 9.90 10.17
C ALA A 76 -56.89 8.92 9.52
N ALA A 77 -57.38 7.95 8.74
CA ALA A 77 -56.54 7.00 8.02
C ALA A 77 -55.76 7.69 6.88
N PHE A 78 -56.39 8.64 6.18
CA PHE A 78 -55.72 9.43 5.13
C PHE A 78 -54.61 10.30 5.71
N ILE A 79 -54.86 10.98 6.83
CA ILE A 79 -53.82 11.76 7.53
C ILE A 79 -52.70 10.84 8.01
N ALA A 80 -53.03 9.74 8.68
CA ALA A 80 -52.02 8.81 9.16
C ALA A 80 -51.15 8.25 8.02
N ALA A 81 -51.75 7.95 6.86
CA ALA A 81 -51.03 7.52 5.67
C ALA A 81 -50.12 8.62 5.10
N SER A 82 -50.61 9.87 5.04
CA SER A 82 -49.83 11.02 4.59
C SER A 82 -48.66 11.33 5.55
N GLU A 83 -48.90 11.29 6.86
CA GLU A 83 -47.89 11.43 7.89
C GLU A 83 -46.84 10.33 7.79
N ALA A 84 -47.25 9.06 7.68
CA ALA A 84 -46.34 7.94 7.47
C ALA A 84 -45.51 8.09 6.20
N LEU A 85 -46.13 8.53 5.09
CA LEU A 85 -45.41 8.78 3.83
C LEU A 85 -44.39 9.91 3.98
N SER A 86 -44.76 11.01 4.64
CA SER A 86 -43.85 12.12 4.89
C SER A 86 -42.69 11.73 5.81
N PHE A 87 -42.96 10.91 6.83
CA PHE A 87 -41.94 10.35 7.71
C PHE A 87 -40.96 9.47 6.93
N VAL A 88 -41.47 8.55 6.10
CA VAL A 88 -40.63 7.68 5.26
C VAL A 88 -39.78 8.51 4.30
N ARG A 89 -40.36 9.56 3.67
CA ARG A 89 -39.60 10.46 2.79
C ARG A 89 -38.46 11.16 3.54
N ALA A 90 -38.73 11.68 4.73
CA ALA A 90 -37.70 12.33 5.55
C ALA A 90 -36.60 11.36 5.99
N GLN A 91 -36.95 10.10 6.31
CA GLN A 91 -35.97 9.06 6.61
C GLN A 91 -35.12 8.74 5.39
N LEU A 92 -35.71 8.62 4.20
CA LEU A 92 -35.00 8.35 2.96
C LEU A 92 -34.00 9.47 2.62
N GLU A 93 -34.40 10.73 2.78
CA GLU A 93 -33.48 11.88 2.65
C GLU A 93 -32.34 11.81 3.69
N GLY A 94 -32.62 11.29 4.89
CA GLY A 94 -31.59 10.99 5.88
C GLY A 94 -30.64 9.89 5.43
N PHE A 95 -31.16 8.79 4.89
CA PHE A 95 -30.34 7.69 4.35
C PHE A 95 -29.45 8.14 3.18
N ASP A 96 -30.00 8.93 2.26
CA ASP A 96 -29.23 9.47 1.12
C ASP A 96 -28.03 10.28 1.61
N LYS A 97 -28.21 11.14 2.62
CA LYS A 97 -27.11 11.91 3.23
C LYS A 97 -26.04 11.03 3.89
N HIS A 98 -26.44 9.98 4.60
CA HIS A 98 -25.49 9.05 5.20
C HIS A 98 -24.75 8.24 4.15
N LEU A 99 -25.42 7.87 3.05
CA LEU A 99 -24.81 7.14 1.94
C LEU A 99 -23.81 8.05 1.21
N GLU A 100 -24.15 9.31 0.98
CA GLU A 100 -23.26 10.31 0.41
C GLU A 100 -22.02 10.52 1.29
N ALA A 101 -22.19 10.69 2.60
CA ALA A 101 -21.06 10.77 3.54
C ALA A 101 -20.20 9.49 3.54
N LEU A 102 -20.81 8.31 3.48
CA LEU A 102 -20.05 7.05 3.40
C LEU A 102 -19.25 6.95 2.09
N VAL A 103 -19.82 7.41 0.98
CA VAL A 103 -19.14 7.45 -0.33
C VAL A 103 -17.95 8.42 -0.29
N GLU A 104 -18.07 9.54 0.44
CA GLU A 104 -16.96 10.48 0.64
C GLU A 104 -15.86 9.94 1.58
N GLU A 105 -16.23 9.16 2.61
CA GLU A 105 -15.27 8.64 3.61
C GLU A 105 -14.54 7.36 3.17
N ILE A 106 -15.11 6.53 2.30
CA ILE A 106 -14.46 5.31 1.80
C ILE A 106 -13.10 5.59 1.13
N PRO A 107 -12.95 6.62 0.26
CA PRO A 107 -11.66 7.01 -0.29
C PRO A 107 -10.64 7.41 0.78
N ASN A 108 -11.06 8.17 1.80
CA ASN A 108 -10.18 8.59 2.90
C ASN A 108 -9.67 7.38 3.67
N LEU A 109 -10.57 6.44 4.00
CA LEU A 109 -10.21 5.19 4.67
C LEU A 109 -9.27 4.35 3.81
N THR A 110 -9.54 4.26 2.50
CA THR A 110 -8.71 3.51 1.56
C THR A 110 -7.30 4.12 1.48
N SER A 111 -7.18 5.44 1.40
CA SER A 111 -5.90 6.16 1.43
C SER A 111 -5.14 5.90 2.73
N GLY A 112 -5.81 6.02 3.87
CA GLY A 112 -5.21 5.72 5.18
C GLY A 112 -4.75 4.27 5.31
N CYS A 113 -5.50 3.31 4.77
CA CYS A 113 -5.09 1.92 4.70
C CYS A 113 -3.85 1.72 3.81
N THR A 114 -3.78 2.38 2.65
CA THR A 114 -2.62 2.28 1.77
C THR A 114 -1.35 2.88 2.40
N GLU A 115 -1.46 4.04 3.04
CA GLU A 115 -0.34 4.68 3.76
C GLU A 115 0.12 3.83 4.95
N PHE A 116 -0.83 3.23 5.68
CA PHE A 116 -0.51 2.32 6.78
C PHE A 116 0.24 1.08 6.27
N VAL A 117 -0.21 0.49 5.16
CA VAL A 117 0.45 -0.68 4.56
C VAL A 117 1.86 -0.31 4.10
N GLU A 118 2.04 0.82 3.43
CA GLU A 118 3.37 1.29 2.99
C GLU A 118 4.31 1.53 4.17
N SER A 119 3.83 2.23 5.21
CA SER A 119 4.59 2.46 6.44
C SER A 119 4.95 1.15 7.14
N ALA A 120 4.00 0.21 7.22
CA ALA A 120 4.24 -1.10 7.81
C ALA A 120 5.27 -1.91 7.03
N HIS A 121 5.25 -1.84 5.69
CA HIS A 121 6.25 -2.46 4.83
C HIS A 121 7.65 -1.90 5.09
N GLN A 122 7.80 -0.58 5.17
CA GLN A 122 9.09 0.04 5.48
C GLN A 122 9.62 -0.43 6.84
N ILE A 123 8.78 -0.43 7.88
CA ILE A 123 9.17 -0.90 9.22
C ILE A 123 9.57 -2.38 9.19
N LEU A 124 8.85 -3.21 8.43
CA LEU A 124 9.17 -4.63 8.28
C LEU A 124 10.51 -4.84 7.56
N GLU A 125 10.81 -4.06 6.53
CA GLU A 125 12.10 -4.11 5.84
C GLU A 125 13.25 -3.69 6.75
N GLU A 126 13.11 -2.57 7.46
CA GLU A 126 14.11 -2.13 8.44
C GLU A 126 14.31 -3.17 9.55
N ARG A 127 13.22 -3.78 10.05
CA ARG A 127 13.30 -4.84 11.04
C ARG A 127 13.98 -6.10 10.49
N LYS A 128 13.71 -6.47 9.24
CA LYS A 128 14.34 -7.62 8.58
C LYS A 128 15.83 -7.38 8.38
N LEU A 129 16.23 -6.17 7.98
CA LEU A 129 17.64 -5.77 7.88
C LEU A 129 18.32 -5.83 9.25
N ASN A 130 17.71 -5.25 10.29
CA ASN A 130 18.23 -5.30 11.66
C ASN A 130 18.33 -6.73 12.20
N GLN A 131 17.35 -7.58 11.93
CA GLN A 131 17.39 -8.98 12.36
C GLN A 131 18.47 -9.76 11.63
N THR A 132 18.70 -9.48 10.35
CA THR A 132 19.79 -10.07 9.57
C THR A 132 21.15 -9.60 10.09
N LEU A 133 21.28 -8.31 10.42
CA LEU A 133 22.47 -7.75 11.07
C LEU A 133 22.72 -8.40 12.43
N LEU A 134 21.68 -8.59 13.25
CA LEU A 134 21.80 -9.23 14.56
C LEU A 134 22.19 -10.71 14.44
N ALA A 135 21.64 -11.43 13.47
CA ALA A 135 21.99 -12.82 13.22
C ALA A 135 23.45 -12.98 12.76
N ASN A 136 23.94 -12.03 11.95
CA ASN A 136 25.31 -12.05 11.43
C ASN A 136 26.30 -11.24 12.29
N HIS A 137 25.85 -10.59 13.36
CA HIS A 137 26.66 -9.67 14.17
C HIS A 137 27.91 -10.36 14.74
N SER A 138 27.79 -11.61 15.18
CA SER A 138 28.94 -12.36 15.70
C SER A 138 30.01 -12.54 14.62
N THR A 139 29.61 -12.96 13.42
CA THR A 139 30.56 -13.14 12.30
C THR A 139 31.20 -11.84 11.84
N LEU A 140 30.46 -10.72 11.92
CA LEU A 140 31.00 -9.38 11.64
C LEU A 140 31.99 -8.95 12.71
N LEU A 141 31.71 -9.25 13.99
CA LEU A 141 32.62 -8.98 15.10
C LEU A 141 33.90 -9.80 14.96
N ASP A 142 33.79 -11.10 14.67
CA ASP A 142 34.94 -11.98 14.43
C ASP A 142 35.84 -11.43 13.30
N LEU A 143 35.25 -10.89 12.23
CA LEU A 143 35.98 -10.25 11.13
C LEU A 143 36.71 -8.97 11.58
N LEU A 144 36.08 -8.17 12.45
CA LEU A 144 36.66 -6.96 13.04
C LEU A 144 37.78 -7.27 14.05
N GLU A 145 37.77 -8.45 14.67
CA GLU A 145 38.80 -8.89 15.63
C GLU A 145 40.07 -9.44 14.97
N ILE A 146 40.06 -9.73 13.66
CA ILE A 146 41.21 -10.28 12.92
C ILE A 146 42.52 -9.50 13.12
N PRO A 147 42.57 -8.15 13.08
CA PRO A 147 43.82 -7.42 13.28
C PRO A 147 44.41 -7.64 14.68
N GLN A 148 43.55 -7.68 15.71
CA GLN A 148 43.97 -7.94 17.09
C GLN A 148 44.48 -9.37 17.27
N LEU A 149 43.79 -10.33 16.63
CA LEU A 149 44.23 -11.72 16.59
C LEU A 149 45.59 -11.84 15.90
N MET A 150 45.78 -11.15 14.77
CA MET A 150 47.02 -11.16 14.01
C MET A 150 48.18 -10.54 14.79
N ASP A 151 47.96 -9.42 15.49
CA ASP A 151 48.95 -8.83 16.41
C ASP A 151 49.36 -9.81 17.52
N THR A 152 48.40 -10.61 18.01
CA THR A 152 48.66 -11.64 19.03
C THR A 152 49.46 -12.81 18.45
N CYS A 153 49.12 -13.31 17.26
CA CYS A 153 49.88 -14.34 16.55
C CYS A 153 51.34 -13.91 16.31
N ILE A 154 51.55 -12.67 15.88
CA ILE A 154 52.88 -12.09 15.65
C ILE A 154 53.70 -12.05 16.94
N ARG A 155 53.09 -11.62 18.05
CA ARG A 155 53.74 -11.53 19.36
C ARG A 155 54.12 -12.91 19.92
N ASN A 156 53.30 -13.92 19.65
CA ASN A 156 53.52 -15.30 20.07
C ASN A 156 54.53 -16.05 19.18
N GLY A 157 54.98 -15.45 18.06
CA GLY A 157 55.91 -16.07 17.12
C GLY A 157 55.25 -17.02 16.10
N ASN A 158 53.92 -17.04 16.06
CA ASN A 158 53.09 -17.81 15.13
C ASN A 158 52.91 -17.03 13.81
N TYR A 159 53.97 -16.99 13.01
CA TYR A 159 53.98 -16.20 11.77
C TYR A 159 53.15 -16.84 10.66
N ASP A 160 53.08 -18.17 10.56
CA ASP A 160 52.29 -18.84 9.52
C ASP A 160 50.79 -18.51 9.62
N GLU A 161 50.23 -18.56 10.84
CA GLU A 161 48.82 -18.22 11.07
C GLU A 161 48.53 -16.74 10.76
N ALA A 162 49.45 -15.84 11.09
CA ALA A 162 49.32 -14.42 10.76
C ALA A 162 49.27 -14.18 9.23
N LEU A 163 50.01 -14.96 8.45
CA LEU A 163 50.02 -14.88 6.99
C LEU A 163 48.75 -15.46 6.35
N ASP A 164 48.20 -16.50 6.94
CA ASP A 164 46.92 -17.04 6.48
C ASP A 164 45.76 -16.06 6.73
N LEU A 165 45.80 -15.31 7.84
CA LEU A 165 44.86 -14.22 8.11
C LEU A 165 45.00 -13.06 7.10
N GLU A 166 46.21 -12.68 6.69
CA GLU A 166 46.44 -11.68 5.64
C GLU A 166 45.81 -12.11 4.32
N ALA A 167 46.06 -13.35 3.89
CA ALA A 167 45.55 -13.89 2.65
C ALA A 167 44.01 -13.95 2.65
N PHE A 168 43.41 -14.29 3.80
CA PHE A 168 41.96 -14.29 3.99
C PHE A 168 41.36 -12.89 3.84
N VAL A 169 41.90 -11.89 4.53
CA VAL A 169 41.42 -10.50 4.46
C VAL A 169 41.62 -9.92 3.05
N SER A 170 42.75 -10.21 2.41
CA SER A 170 43.04 -9.83 1.02
C SER A 170 42.03 -10.43 0.04
N LYS A 171 41.59 -11.67 0.26
CA LYS A 171 40.54 -12.32 -0.54
C LYS A 171 39.16 -11.68 -0.33
N ILE A 172 38.80 -11.37 0.92
CA ILE A 172 37.53 -10.69 1.24
C ILE A 172 37.49 -9.28 0.66
N SER A 173 38.60 -8.54 0.75
CA SER A 173 38.73 -7.21 0.17
C SER A 173 38.50 -7.19 -1.34
N LYS A 174 38.95 -8.23 -2.06
CA LYS A 174 38.68 -8.39 -3.49
C LYS A 174 37.23 -8.78 -3.81
N LEU A 175 36.59 -9.53 -2.93
CA LEU A 175 35.20 -9.98 -3.11
C LEU A 175 34.20 -8.86 -2.84
N HIS A 176 34.52 -7.95 -1.91
CA HIS A 176 33.65 -6.85 -1.49
C HIS A 176 34.39 -5.50 -1.52
N PRO A 177 34.67 -4.96 -2.72
CA PRO A 177 35.39 -3.70 -2.87
C PRO A 177 34.57 -2.48 -2.44
N ASP A 178 33.23 -2.56 -2.46
CA ASP A 178 32.36 -1.40 -2.22
C ASP A 178 32.20 -1.03 -0.73
N LEU A 179 32.69 -1.89 0.19
CA LEU A 179 32.50 -1.70 1.62
C LEU A 179 33.73 -1.01 2.26
N PRO A 180 33.60 0.23 2.77
CA PRO A 180 34.73 0.98 3.33
C PRO A 180 35.32 0.32 4.58
N VAL A 181 34.50 -0.39 5.36
CA VAL A 181 34.94 -1.12 6.56
C VAL A 181 35.93 -2.23 6.20
N ILE A 182 35.68 -2.96 5.10
CA ILE A 182 36.57 -4.04 4.63
C ILE A 182 37.87 -3.46 4.06
N GLN A 183 37.80 -2.30 3.37
CA GLN A 183 39.01 -1.61 2.92
C GLN A 183 39.87 -1.12 4.09
N GLY A 184 39.25 -0.56 5.14
CA GLY A 184 39.94 -0.17 6.36
C GLY A 184 40.61 -1.36 7.05
N LEU A 185 39.90 -2.49 7.15
CA LEU A 185 40.44 -3.73 7.69
C LEU A 185 41.67 -4.22 6.91
N ALA A 186 41.57 -4.24 5.58
CA ALA A 186 42.69 -4.66 4.72
C ALA A 186 43.89 -3.72 4.83
N ALA A 187 43.67 -2.41 4.98
CA ALA A 187 44.74 -1.44 5.18
C ALA A 187 45.45 -1.63 6.53
N GLU A 188 44.72 -1.88 7.61
CA GLU A 188 45.31 -2.13 8.94
C GLU A 188 46.11 -3.43 8.95
N VAL A 189 45.55 -4.51 8.38
CA VAL A 189 46.24 -5.80 8.25
C VAL A 189 47.55 -5.65 7.47
N LYS A 190 47.52 -4.93 6.34
CA LYS A 190 48.72 -4.66 5.54
C LYS A 190 49.78 -3.89 6.34
N LYS A 191 49.37 -2.91 7.14
CA LYS A 191 50.27 -2.13 8.01
C LYS A 191 50.90 -3.01 9.10
N THR A 192 50.13 -3.89 9.73
CA THR A 192 50.65 -4.83 10.73
C THR A 192 51.67 -5.80 10.11
N ILE A 193 51.44 -6.29 8.90
CA ILE A 193 52.40 -7.13 8.17
C ILE A 193 53.68 -6.34 7.81
N GLN A 194 53.58 -5.07 7.41
CA GLN A 194 54.76 -4.22 7.18
C GLN A 194 55.58 -4.00 8.46
N SER A 195 54.91 -3.83 9.60
CA SER A 195 55.56 -3.78 10.91
C SER A 195 56.25 -5.11 11.26
N LEU A 196 55.59 -6.24 11.01
CA LEU A 196 56.17 -7.58 11.19
C LEU A 196 57.44 -7.75 10.36
N ILE A 197 57.41 -7.40 9.07
CA ILE A 197 58.58 -7.48 8.17
C ILE A 197 59.73 -6.66 8.75
N SER A 198 59.46 -5.44 9.21
CA SER A 198 60.48 -4.56 9.79
C SER A 198 61.09 -5.15 11.06
N GLN A 199 60.27 -5.73 11.95
CA GLN A 199 60.72 -6.42 13.15
C GLN A 199 61.55 -7.67 12.83
N LEU A 200 61.13 -8.43 11.81
CA LEU A 200 61.81 -9.66 11.38
C LEU A 200 63.17 -9.34 10.75
N LEU A 201 63.27 -8.27 9.96
CA LEU A 201 64.53 -7.76 9.41
C LEU A 201 65.47 -7.27 10.51
N GLN A 202 64.96 -6.60 11.53
CA GLN A 202 65.76 -6.20 12.69
C GLN A 202 66.26 -7.41 13.48
N LYS A 203 65.42 -8.43 13.66
CA LYS A 203 65.81 -9.71 14.25
C LYS A 203 66.88 -10.42 13.43
N LEU A 204 66.77 -10.46 12.10
CA LEU A 204 67.76 -11.08 11.21
C LEU A 204 69.13 -10.38 11.25
N ARG A 205 69.18 -9.08 11.57
CA ARG A 205 70.42 -8.33 11.82
C ARG A 205 71.03 -8.62 13.20
N SER A 206 70.28 -9.23 14.12
CA SER A 206 70.78 -9.68 15.41
C SER A 206 71.18 -11.16 15.36
N ASN A 207 72.06 -11.60 16.26
CA ASN A 207 72.65 -12.95 16.25
C ASN A 207 71.59 -14.05 16.49
N ILE A 208 71.08 -14.66 15.41
CA ILE A 208 70.04 -15.71 15.45
C ILE A 208 70.59 -17.03 14.88
N GLN A 209 70.10 -18.15 15.41
CA GLN A 209 70.44 -19.51 14.98
C GLN A 209 69.99 -19.75 13.52
N LEU A 210 70.88 -20.30 12.68
CA LEU A 210 70.68 -20.55 11.24
C LEU A 210 69.32 -21.22 10.87
N PRO A 211 68.77 -22.17 11.66
CA PRO A 211 67.46 -22.78 11.36
C PRO A 211 66.28 -21.82 11.48
N GLU A 212 66.33 -20.86 12.40
CA GLU A 212 65.26 -19.85 12.59
C GLU A 212 65.34 -18.78 11.49
N CYS A 213 66.54 -18.38 11.08
CA CYS A 213 66.73 -17.49 9.93
C CYS A 213 66.13 -18.06 8.65
N LEU A 214 66.31 -19.36 8.38
CA LEU A 214 65.71 -20.01 7.19
C LEU A 214 64.18 -20.04 7.23
N ARG A 215 63.57 -20.23 8.40
CA ARG A 215 62.11 -20.16 8.57
C ARG A 215 61.60 -18.74 8.34
N ILE A 216 62.26 -17.75 8.93
CA ILE A 216 61.98 -16.33 8.75
C ILE A 216 62.04 -15.92 7.28
N VAL A 217 63.08 -16.35 6.56
CA VAL A 217 63.24 -16.10 5.11
C VAL A 217 62.17 -16.82 4.29
N ALA A 218 61.74 -18.02 4.71
CA ALA A 218 60.62 -18.72 4.07
C ALA A 218 59.27 -17.99 4.28
N HIS A 219 59.01 -17.41 5.46
CA HIS A 219 57.84 -16.58 5.71
C HIS A 219 57.88 -15.28 4.89
N LEU A 220 59.05 -14.61 4.82
CA LEU A 220 59.27 -13.44 3.96
C LEU A 220 59.06 -13.75 2.47
N ARG A 221 59.46 -14.95 2.03
CA ARG A 221 59.21 -15.45 0.68
C ARG A 221 57.71 -15.66 0.42
N ARG A 222 56.97 -16.20 1.39
CA ARG A 222 55.52 -16.45 1.29
C ARG A 222 54.69 -15.15 1.28
N ILE A 223 55.17 -14.09 1.92
CA ILE A 223 54.57 -12.74 1.91
C ILE A 223 54.75 -12.04 0.53
N GLY A 224 55.70 -12.50 -0.29
CA GLY A 224 55.88 -12.01 -1.66
C GLY A 224 56.46 -10.59 -1.79
N VAL A 225 57.01 -10.01 -0.71
CA VAL A 225 57.55 -8.64 -0.70
C VAL A 225 59.01 -8.56 -1.18
N PHE A 226 59.77 -9.67 -1.21
CA PHE A 226 61.18 -9.66 -1.64
C PHE A 226 61.43 -10.60 -2.82
N SER A 227 62.01 -10.05 -3.90
CA SER A 227 62.55 -10.82 -5.02
C SER A 227 63.90 -11.45 -4.65
N GLU A 228 64.23 -12.56 -5.30
CA GLU A 228 65.42 -13.42 -5.09
C GLU A 228 66.76 -12.65 -4.95
N SER A 229 66.84 -11.47 -5.58
CA SER A 229 67.98 -10.56 -5.61
C SER A 229 68.34 -9.93 -4.25
N GLU A 230 67.36 -9.55 -3.43
CA GLU A 230 67.60 -8.80 -2.18
C GLU A 230 67.94 -9.72 -1.00
N LEU A 231 67.37 -10.93 -0.99
CA LEU A 231 67.68 -11.96 0.00
C LEU A 231 69.09 -12.54 -0.19
N CYS A 232 69.55 -12.67 -1.44
CA CYS A 232 70.91 -13.11 -1.75
C CYS A 232 71.96 -12.06 -1.36
N LEU A 233 71.68 -10.77 -1.57
CA LEU A 233 72.55 -9.68 -1.16
C LEU A 233 72.71 -9.59 0.37
N GLN A 234 71.62 -9.64 1.15
CA GLN A 234 71.74 -9.63 2.62
C GLN A 234 72.33 -10.92 3.20
N GLY A 235 72.03 -12.08 2.62
CA GLY A 235 72.67 -13.34 3.01
C GLY A 235 74.18 -13.33 2.74
N SER A 236 74.63 -12.72 1.63
CA SER A 236 76.05 -12.57 1.34
C SER A 236 76.73 -11.55 2.25
N LEU A 237 76.08 -10.43 2.58
CA LEU A 237 76.62 -9.41 3.49
C LEU A 237 76.74 -9.93 4.93
N ALA A 238 75.77 -10.70 5.43
CA ALA A 238 75.85 -11.30 6.76
C ALA A 238 76.88 -12.45 6.85
N PHE A 239 77.17 -13.13 5.74
CA PHE A 239 78.17 -14.20 5.67
C PHE A 239 79.61 -13.68 5.46
N TRP A 240 79.77 -12.46 4.92
CA TRP A 240 81.07 -11.81 4.72
C TRP A 240 81.52 -10.91 5.88
N ASP A 241 80.63 -10.61 6.84
CA ASP A 241 80.93 -9.81 8.05
C ASP A 241 81.12 -10.69 9.32
N SER A 242 81.38 -11.99 9.15
CA SER A 242 81.80 -12.94 10.21
C SER A 242 83.14 -13.61 9.89
#